data_AF-A0A2V1P8D6-F1
#
_entry.id   AF-A0A2V1P8D6-F1
#
_cell.length_a   1.000
_cell.length_b   1.000
_cell.length_c   1.000
_cell.angle_alpha   90.00
_cell.angle_beta   90.00
_cell.angle_gamma   90.00
#
_symmetry.space_group_name_H-M   'P 1'
#
loop_
_entity.id
_entity.type
_entity.pdbx_description
1 polymer ?
#
loop_
_entity_poly.entity_id
_entity_poly.type
_entity_poly.pdbx_seq_one_letter_code
_entity_poly.pdbx_strand_id
1 'polypeptide(L)'
;MSWAQQDQFAKRINRISSGKTTHWTVPGGGLASRKQEGRIASGTRLGTRKPSGVLKDMAMMPLALVVGALAVVLGRWLRFAFLGAEGPLEVDLAEFLDPVLADLAVPLVLALGVGLILGLNTLKRAAALTAGFVAVLYYEHELVRVAPDLYAAFYPPAWVSDMLSRPSILTG
;
A
#
# COMPACT_ATOMS: atom_id res chain seq x y z
N MET A 1 59.77 -24.55 18.24
CA MET A 1 58.46 -23.95 18.58
C MET A 1 57.86 -24.75 19.72
N SER A 2 57.43 -24.11 20.80
CA SER A 2 56.83 -24.80 21.96
C SER A 2 55.38 -25.19 21.66
N TRP A 3 54.89 -26.25 22.32
CA TRP A 3 53.50 -26.70 22.21
C TRP A 3 52.48 -25.58 22.48
N ALA A 4 52.80 -24.68 23.42
CA ALA A 4 51.98 -23.50 23.72
C ALA A 4 51.87 -22.51 22.54
N GLN A 5 52.92 -22.39 21.71
CA GLN A 5 52.89 -21.53 20.52
C GLN A 5 52.03 -22.14 19.40
N GLN A 6 52.06 -23.46 19.24
CA GLN A 6 51.22 -24.17 18.27
C GLN A 6 49.74 -24.06 18.61
N ASP A 7 49.41 -24.18 19.91
CA ASP A 7 48.04 -24.12 20.40
C ASP A 7 47.43 -22.71 20.27
N GLN A 8 48.25 -21.66 20.53
CA GLN A 8 47.86 -20.28 20.23
C GLN A 8 47.69 -20.01 18.74
N PHE A 9 48.53 -20.61 17.90
CA PHE A 9 48.43 -20.49 16.45
C PHE A 9 47.16 -21.17 15.91
N ALA A 10 46.86 -22.39 16.36
CA ALA A 10 45.64 -23.11 15.99
C ALA A 10 44.37 -22.33 16.39
N LYS A 11 44.34 -21.75 17.60
CA LYS A 11 43.25 -20.88 18.06
C LYS A 11 43.08 -19.64 17.18
N ARG A 12 44.19 -19.05 16.70
CA ARG A 12 44.16 -17.91 15.76
C ARG A 12 43.58 -18.29 14.41
N ILE A 13 44.00 -19.42 13.83
CA ILE A 13 43.50 -19.91 12.54
C ILE A 13 42.00 -20.23 12.62
N ASN A 14 41.56 -20.94 13.67
CA ASN A 14 40.14 -21.25 13.86
C ASN A 14 39.26 -20.00 14.04
N ARG A 15 39.79 -18.94 14.66
CA ARG A 15 39.05 -17.67 14.81
C ARG A 15 38.93 -16.89 13.49
N ILE A 16 39.95 -16.96 12.65
CA ILE A 16 39.94 -16.35 11.31
C ILE A 16 38.99 -17.12 10.39
N SER A 17 39.04 -18.46 10.39
CA SER A 17 38.15 -19.30 9.57
C SER A 17 36.69 -19.22 10.02
N SER A 18 36.43 -19.01 11.30
CA SER A 18 35.06 -18.87 11.83
C SER A 18 34.41 -17.51 11.57
N GLY A 19 35.11 -16.55 10.97
CA GLY A 19 34.61 -15.19 10.71
C GLY A 19 34.30 -14.37 11.98
N LYS A 20 34.72 -14.85 13.17
CA LYS A 20 34.53 -14.18 14.47
C LYS A 20 35.77 -13.34 14.81
N THR A 21 36.20 -12.52 13.86
CA THR A 21 37.34 -11.61 14.03
C THR A 21 36.86 -10.33 14.72
N THR A 22 37.51 -9.94 15.82
CA THR A 22 37.15 -8.74 16.59
C THR A 22 37.52 -7.42 15.91
N HIS A 23 38.32 -7.48 14.85
CA HIS A 23 38.74 -6.31 14.08
C HIS A 23 38.63 -6.59 12.60
N TRP A 24 37.97 -5.68 11.89
CA TRP A 24 37.86 -5.73 10.44
C TRP A 24 39.01 -4.93 9.83
N THR A 25 39.59 -5.41 8.73
CA THR A 25 40.63 -4.66 8.00
C THR A 25 40.05 -4.09 6.72
N VAL A 26 40.35 -2.82 6.44
CA VAL A 26 39.93 -2.15 5.19
C VAL A 26 41.05 -2.33 4.15
N PRO A 27 40.75 -2.81 2.93
CA PRO A 27 41.75 -2.91 1.87
C PRO A 27 42.47 -1.58 1.64
N GLY A 28 43.80 -1.58 1.76
CA GLY A 28 44.64 -0.39 1.58
C GLY A 28 44.70 0.59 2.77
N GLY A 29 44.01 0.32 3.88
CA GLY A 29 43.88 1.28 4.99
C GLY A 29 44.18 0.75 6.41
N GLY A 30 44.57 -0.51 6.55
CA GLY A 30 44.85 -1.11 7.87
C GLY A 30 43.60 -1.46 8.67
N LEU A 31 43.65 -1.31 10.00
CA LEU A 31 42.55 -1.63 10.91
C LEU A 31 41.38 -0.67 10.70
N ALA A 32 40.16 -1.21 10.60
CA ALA A 32 38.95 -0.41 10.49
C ALA A 32 38.72 0.41 11.77
N SER A 33 38.41 1.69 11.61
CA SER A 33 37.88 2.49 12.71
C SER A 33 36.55 1.90 13.20
N ARG A 34 36.18 2.10 14.48
CA ARG A 34 34.89 1.63 15.05
C ARG A 34 33.68 2.00 14.19
N LYS A 35 33.71 3.15 13.51
CA LYS A 35 32.64 3.61 12.60
C LYS A 35 32.58 2.79 11.30
N GLN A 36 33.72 2.30 10.83
CA GLN A 36 33.85 1.43 9.66
C GLN A 36 33.50 -0.03 10.02
N GLU A 37 33.93 -0.51 11.19
CA GLU A 37 33.55 -1.82 11.72
C GLU A 37 32.02 -1.97 11.79
N GLY A 38 31.31 -0.95 12.27
CA GLY A 38 29.85 -0.94 12.30
C GLY A 38 29.19 -1.07 10.93
N ARG A 39 29.74 -0.45 9.88
CA ARG A 39 29.22 -0.52 8.49
C ARG A 39 29.51 -1.85 7.80
N ILE A 40 30.63 -2.48 8.14
CA ILE A 40 31.05 -3.77 7.58
C ILE A 40 30.30 -4.90 8.28
N ALA A 41 30.18 -4.83 9.62
CA ALA A 41 29.44 -5.78 10.44
C ALA A 41 27.92 -5.72 10.19
N SER A 42 27.38 -4.54 9.88
CA SER A 42 25.95 -4.41 9.53
C SER A 42 25.57 -5.09 8.22
N GLY A 43 26.51 -5.72 7.51
CA GLY A 43 26.20 -6.48 6.29
C GLY A 43 25.51 -5.64 5.23
N THR A 44 25.58 -4.31 5.36
CA THR A 44 25.31 -3.37 4.28
C THR A 44 26.43 -3.57 3.28
N ARG A 45 26.28 -4.66 2.51
CA ARG A 45 26.53 -4.63 1.08
C ARG A 45 26.12 -3.22 0.68
N LEU A 46 27.02 -2.48 0.04
CA LEU A 46 26.56 -1.49 -0.93
C LEU A 46 25.74 -2.28 -1.93
N GLY A 47 24.51 -2.63 -1.54
CA GLY A 47 23.51 -3.24 -2.35
C GLY A 47 23.26 -2.14 -3.34
N THR A 48 23.87 -2.30 -4.50
CA THR A 48 23.34 -1.81 -5.76
C THR A 48 21.85 -1.63 -5.56
N ARG A 49 21.40 -0.38 -5.31
CA ARG A 49 19.99 -0.05 -5.29
C ARG A 49 19.57 -0.44 -6.70
N LYS A 50 18.98 -1.63 -6.87
CA LYS A 50 18.41 -2.01 -8.16
C LYS A 50 17.41 -0.89 -8.44
N PRO A 51 17.55 -0.14 -9.54
CA PRO A 51 16.60 0.93 -9.89
C PRO A 51 15.18 0.39 -10.14
N SER A 52 14.98 -0.93 -10.06
CA SER A 52 13.70 -1.61 -10.19
C SER A 52 12.63 -1.13 -9.20
N GLY A 53 13.02 -0.59 -8.03
CA GLY A 53 12.05 -0.02 -7.09
C GLY A 53 11.36 1.23 -7.64
N VAL A 54 12.11 2.09 -8.34
CA VAL A 54 11.61 3.38 -8.84
C VAL A 54 10.69 3.16 -10.05
N LEU A 55 11.07 2.30 -11.00
CA LEU A 55 10.19 1.97 -12.14
C LEU A 55 8.90 1.27 -11.67
N LYS A 56 9.02 0.34 -10.71
CA LYS A 56 7.84 -0.33 -10.13
C LYS A 56 6.95 0.68 -9.40
N ASP A 57 7.52 1.62 -8.64
CA ASP A 57 6.75 2.69 -7.99
C ASP A 57 6.07 3.61 -9.00
N MET A 58 6.75 3.94 -10.11
CA MET A 58 6.23 4.82 -11.15
C MET A 58 5.02 4.21 -11.88
N ALA A 59 5.01 2.90 -12.11
CA ALA A 59 3.85 2.20 -12.67
C ALA A 59 2.76 1.89 -11.63
N MET A 60 3.13 1.61 -10.37
CA MET A 60 2.18 1.22 -9.33
C MET A 60 1.42 2.42 -8.72
N MET A 61 1.95 3.64 -8.78
CA MET A 61 1.25 4.84 -8.31
C MET A 61 -0.03 5.18 -9.08
N PRO A 62 -0.03 5.29 -10.43
CA PRO A 62 -1.27 5.54 -11.17
C PRO A 62 -2.25 4.37 -11.02
N LEU A 63 -1.75 3.14 -10.94
CA LEU A 63 -2.58 1.97 -10.66
C LEU A 63 -3.25 2.09 -9.29
N ALA A 64 -2.51 2.50 -8.25
CA ALA A 64 -3.06 2.68 -6.91
C ALA A 64 -4.19 3.72 -6.89
N LEU A 65 -4.01 4.83 -7.62
CA LEU A 65 -5.04 5.87 -7.76
C LEU A 65 -6.30 5.30 -8.42
N VAL A 66 -6.17 4.59 -9.54
CA VAL A 66 -7.31 3.98 -10.24
C VAL A 66 -7.99 2.93 -9.36
N VAL A 67 -7.23 2.13 -8.63
CA VAL A 67 -7.78 1.14 -7.68
C VAL A 67 -8.60 1.81 -6.59
N GLY A 68 -8.10 2.91 -6.00
CA GLY A 68 -8.84 3.68 -5.01
C GLY A 68 -10.15 4.24 -5.56
N ALA A 69 -10.11 4.79 -6.77
CA ALA A 69 -11.29 5.31 -7.48
C ALA A 69 -12.34 4.22 -7.74
N LEU A 70 -11.90 3.09 -8.30
CA LEU A 70 -12.79 1.95 -8.60
C LEU A 70 -13.36 1.31 -7.34
N ALA A 71 -12.62 1.36 -6.22
CA ALA A 71 -13.11 0.79 -4.97
C ALA A 71 -14.37 1.49 -4.46
N VAL A 72 -14.52 2.80 -4.69
CA VAL A 72 -15.73 3.55 -4.35
C VAL A 72 -16.91 3.09 -5.19
N VAL A 73 -16.75 3.13 -6.52
CA VAL A 73 -17.83 2.79 -7.46
C VAL A 73 -18.26 1.34 -7.26
N LEU A 74 -17.31 0.40 -7.31
CA LEU A 74 -17.59 -1.03 -7.15
C LEU A 74 -18.05 -1.39 -5.75
N GLY A 75 -17.49 -0.78 -4.71
CA GLY A 75 -17.90 -1.02 -3.33
C GLY A 75 -19.35 -0.59 -3.10
N ARG A 76 -19.75 0.56 -3.65
CA ARG A 76 -21.13 1.03 -3.56
C ARG A 76 -22.08 0.20 -4.42
N TRP A 77 -21.65 -0.21 -5.61
CA TRP A 77 -22.41 -1.15 -6.43
C TRP A 77 -22.63 -2.47 -5.70
N LEU A 78 -21.59 -3.05 -5.09
CA LEU A 78 -21.70 -4.28 -4.30
C LEU A 78 -22.64 -4.11 -3.12
N ARG A 79 -22.59 -2.96 -2.43
CA ARG A 79 -23.54 -2.65 -1.35
C ARG A 79 -24.97 -2.71 -1.88
N PHE A 80 -25.30 -2.02 -2.96
CA PHE A 80 -26.67 -2.01 -3.48
C PHE A 80 -27.09 -3.35 -4.08
N ALA A 81 -26.19 -4.04 -4.77
CA ALA A 81 -26.47 -5.30 -5.42
C ALA A 81 -26.65 -6.47 -4.44
N PHE A 82 -25.95 -6.45 -3.29
CA PHE A 82 -25.93 -7.58 -2.35
C PHE A 82 -26.47 -7.27 -0.96
N LEU A 83 -26.21 -6.07 -0.42
CA LEU A 83 -26.48 -5.67 0.98
C LEU A 83 -27.56 -4.57 1.10
N GLY A 84 -28.28 -4.28 0.02
CA GLY A 84 -29.42 -3.35 0.07
C GLY A 84 -30.70 -4.05 0.54
N ALA A 85 -31.76 -3.27 0.77
CA ALA A 85 -33.09 -3.79 1.09
C ALA A 85 -33.66 -4.75 0.03
N GLU A 86 -33.20 -4.64 -1.23
CA GLU A 86 -33.55 -5.53 -2.34
C GLU A 86 -32.43 -6.55 -2.64
N GLY A 87 -31.38 -6.58 -1.82
CA GLY A 87 -30.23 -7.46 -2.00
C GLY A 87 -30.49 -8.89 -1.51
N PRO A 88 -29.89 -9.92 -2.14
CA PRO A 88 -30.07 -11.33 -1.78
C PRO A 88 -29.61 -11.71 -0.37
N LEU A 89 -28.80 -10.87 0.29
CA LEU A 89 -28.36 -11.11 1.67
C LEU A 89 -29.34 -10.55 2.70
N GLU A 90 -30.28 -9.66 2.31
CA GLU A 90 -31.24 -8.99 3.20
C GLU A 90 -30.61 -8.36 4.46
N VAL A 91 -29.30 -8.06 4.43
CA VAL A 91 -28.58 -7.40 5.53
C VAL A 91 -28.42 -5.94 5.19
N ASP A 92 -29.26 -5.07 5.77
CA ASP A 92 -29.07 -3.63 5.67
C ASP A 92 -28.03 -3.16 6.69
N LEU A 93 -26.86 -2.76 6.18
CA LEU A 93 -25.78 -2.17 6.97
C LEU A 93 -26.22 -0.91 7.72
N ALA A 94 -27.22 -0.18 7.23
CA ALA A 94 -27.71 1.04 7.86
C ALA A 94 -28.49 0.79 9.18
N GLU A 95 -28.92 -0.45 9.43
CA GLU A 95 -29.53 -0.83 10.72
C GLU A 95 -28.48 -0.96 11.83
N PHE A 96 -27.24 -1.30 11.47
CA PHE A 96 -26.16 -1.57 12.41
C PHE A 96 -25.14 -0.42 12.51
N LEU A 97 -25.01 0.38 11.45
CA LEU A 97 -24.05 1.47 11.34
C LEU A 97 -24.78 2.78 11.03
N ASP A 98 -24.15 3.90 11.40
CA ASP A 98 -24.58 5.22 10.93
C ASP A 98 -24.70 5.22 9.39
N PRO A 99 -25.74 5.83 8.78
CA PRO A 99 -25.97 5.81 7.34
C PRO A 99 -24.75 6.21 6.50
N VAL A 100 -23.95 7.16 7.00
CA VAL A 100 -22.72 7.61 6.35
C VAL A 100 -21.64 6.52 6.42
N LEU A 101 -21.47 5.90 7.57
CA LEU A 101 -20.52 4.79 7.72
C LEU A 101 -20.95 3.56 6.92
N ALA A 102 -22.25 3.25 6.88
CA ALA A 102 -22.80 2.15 6.11
C ALA A 102 -22.50 2.30 4.61
N ASP A 103 -22.52 3.54 4.10
CA ASP A 103 -22.16 3.83 2.69
C ASP A 103 -20.68 3.70 2.39
N LEU A 104 -19.83 4.04 3.36
CA LEU A 104 -18.39 3.96 3.21
C LEU A 104 -17.81 2.59 3.55
N ALA A 105 -18.51 1.75 4.31
CA ALA A 105 -17.99 0.50 4.83
C ALA A 105 -17.51 -0.45 3.73
N VAL A 106 -18.37 -0.73 2.74
CA VAL A 106 -18.04 -1.67 1.65
C VAL A 106 -16.93 -1.12 0.76
N PRO A 107 -17.00 0.13 0.26
CA PRO A 107 -15.87 0.77 -0.43
C PRO A 107 -14.55 0.73 0.33
N LEU A 108 -14.57 1.02 1.64
CA LEU A 108 -13.36 1.09 2.45
C LEU A 108 -12.72 -0.29 2.62
N VAL A 109 -13.54 -1.30 2.93
CA VAL A 109 -13.06 -2.70 3.05
C VAL A 109 -12.49 -3.16 1.71
N LEU A 110 -13.12 -2.82 0.60
CA LEU A 110 -12.65 -3.20 -0.73
C LEU A 110 -11.34 -2.49 -1.09
N ALA A 111 -11.22 -1.19 -0.82
CA ALA A 111 -10.01 -0.43 -1.05
C ALA A 111 -8.82 -0.98 -0.23
N LEU A 112 -9.07 -1.29 1.06
CA LEU A 112 -8.06 -1.88 1.94
C LEU A 112 -7.68 -3.31 1.49
N GLY A 113 -8.66 -4.15 1.19
CA GLY A 113 -8.45 -5.53 0.74
C GLY A 113 -7.63 -5.60 -0.55
N VAL A 114 -8.05 -4.86 -1.58
CA VAL A 114 -7.33 -4.80 -2.86
C VAL A 114 -5.96 -4.14 -2.68
N GLY A 115 -5.86 -3.09 -1.87
CA GLY A 115 -4.60 -2.42 -1.53
C GLY A 115 -3.58 -3.36 -0.91
N LEU A 116 -4.01 -4.22 0.02
CA LEU A 116 -3.17 -5.24 0.66
C LEU A 116 -2.74 -6.31 -0.35
N ILE A 117 -3.67 -6.83 -1.17
CA ILE A 117 -3.40 -7.88 -2.16
C ILE A 117 -2.39 -7.40 -3.21
N LEU A 118 -2.54 -6.17 -3.70
CA LEU A 118 -1.65 -5.59 -4.71
C LEU A 118 -0.33 -5.04 -4.13
N GLY A 119 -0.16 -5.09 -2.79
CA GLY A 119 1.04 -4.60 -2.13
C GLY A 119 1.22 -3.08 -2.27
N LEU A 120 0.14 -2.33 -2.12
CA LEU A 120 0.12 -0.86 -2.17
C LEU A 120 0.46 -0.20 -0.82
N ASN A 121 1.07 -0.96 0.09
CA ASN A 121 1.32 -0.58 1.49
C ASN A 121 2.47 0.44 1.68
N THR A 122 3.12 0.90 0.62
CA THR A 122 4.13 1.96 0.74
C THR A 122 3.43 3.31 0.88
N LEU A 123 3.99 4.22 1.69
CA LEU A 123 3.36 5.51 1.99
C LEU A 123 2.90 6.27 0.73
N LYS A 124 3.72 6.27 -0.33
CA LYS A 124 3.39 6.94 -1.60
C LYS A 124 2.21 6.28 -2.33
N ARG A 125 2.16 4.95 -2.36
CA ARG A 125 1.10 4.20 -3.04
C ARG A 125 -0.20 4.23 -2.24
N ALA A 126 -0.11 4.13 -0.91
CA ALA A 126 -1.23 4.33 -0.01
C ALA A 126 -1.82 5.74 -0.18
N ALA A 127 -0.98 6.78 -0.22
CA ALA A 127 -1.43 8.14 -0.49
C ALA A 127 -2.12 8.28 -1.86
N ALA A 128 -1.60 7.63 -2.91
CA ALA A 128 -2.23 7.63 -4.23
C ALA A 128 -3.59 6.90 -4.22
N LEU A 129 -3.69 5.76 -3.53
CA LEU A 129 -4.94 5.03 -3.34
C LEU A 129 -5.97 5.86 -2.58
N THR A 130 -5.58 6.46 -1.46
CA THR A 130 -6.45 7.36 -0.70
C THR A 130 -6.86 8.57 -1.54
N ALA A 131 -5.96 9.14 -2.33
CA ALA A 131 -6.28 10.26 -3.22
C ALA A 131 -7.32 9.87 -4.27
N GLY A 132 -7.18 8.70 -4.91
CA GLY A 132 -8.17 8.21 -5.87
C GLY A 132 -9.53 7.92 -5.23
N PHE A 133 -9.52 7.33 -4.04
CA PHE A 133 -10.72 7.05 -3.25
C PHE A 133 -11.46 8.35 -2.90
N VAL A 134 -10.75 9.33 -2.32
CA VAL A 134 -11.31 10.62 -1.95
C VAL A 134 -11.78 11.40 -3.18
N ALA A 135 -11.01 11.39 -4.27
CA ALA A 135 -11.39 12.07 -5.51
C ALA A 135 -12.76 11.58 -6.01
N VAL A 136 -12.99 10.27 -6.06
CA VAL A 136 -14.31 9.75 -6.47
C VAL A 136 -15.38 10.11 -5.45
N LEU A 137 -15.14 9.96 -4.14
CA LEU A 137 -16.14 10.34 -3.12
C LEU A 137 -16.66 11.78 -3.28
N TYR A 138 -15.79 12.72 -3.67
CA TYR A 138 -16.20 14.10 -3.91
C TYR A 138 -16.78 14.32 -5.31
N TYR A 139 -16.21 13.74 -6.37
CA TYR A 139 -16.58 14.05 -7.75
C TYR A 139 -17.56 13.06 -8.41
N GLU A 140 -17.96 12.00 -7.73
CA GLU A 140 -18.84 10.97 -8.31
C GLU A 140 -20.19 11.52 -8.76
N HIS A 141 -20.75 12.50 -8.06
CA HIS A 141 -21.99 13.16 -8.48
C HIS A 141 -21.82 13.87 -9.85
N GLU A 142 -20.65 14.39 -10.17
CA GLU A 142 -20.37 14.94 -11.52
C GLU A 142 -20.26 13.82 -12.57
N LEU A 143 -19.69 12.66 -12.21
CA LEU A 143 -19.68 11.50 -13.10
C LEU A 143 -21.11 11.02 -13.41
N VAL A 144 -21.98 11.02 -12.40
CA VAL A 144 -23.40 10.68 -12.56
C VAL A 144 -24.11 11.69 -13.48
N ARG A 145 -23.79 12.98 -13.40
CA ARG A 145 -24.37 14.01 -14.27
C ARG A 145 -23.94 13.90 -15.73
N VAL A 146 -22.69 13.51 -15.97
CA VAL A 146 -22.17 13.31 -17.34
C VAL A 146 -22.81 12.10 -18.02
N ALA A 147 -23.06 11.03 -17.27
CA ALA A 147 -23.60 9.77 -17.81
C ALA A 147 -24.69 9.16 -16.90
N PRO A 148 -25.85 9.82 -16.73
CA PRO A 148 -26.87 9.38 -15.78
C PRO A 148 -27.45 8.01 -16.16
N ASP A 149 -27.63 7.76 -17.45
CA ASP A 149 -28.20 6.50 -17.96
C ASP A 149 -27.33 5.28 -17.59
N LEU A 150 -26.00 5.46 -17.54
CA LEU A 150 -25.08 4.39 -17.15
C LEU A 150 -25.27 4.03 -15.68
N TYR A 151 -25.39 5.03 -14.80
CA TYR A 151 -25.60 4.79 -13.38
C TYR A 151 -27.01 4.29 -13.08
N ALA A 152 -28.03 4.75 -13.81
CA ALA A 152 -29.40 4.28 -13.68
C ALA A 152 -29.57 2.77 -13.96
N ALA A 153 -28.67 2.17 -14.74
CA ALA A 153 -28.68 0.73 -14.99
C ALA A 153 -28.18 -0.12 -13.81
N PHE A 154 -27.36 0.44 -12.91
CA PHE A 154 -26.69 -0.30 -11.84
C PHE A 154 -27.02 0.18 -10.43
N TYR A 155 -27.59 1.37 -10.29
CA TYR A 155 -27.83 2.04 -9.01
C TYR A 155 -29.32 2.35 -8.80
N PRO A 156 -29.80 2.36 -7.55
CA PRO A 156 -31.19 2.70 -7.25
C PRO A 156 -31.60 4.09 -7.76
N PRO A 157 -32.81 4.28 -8.31
CA PRO A 157 -33.26 5.56 -8.84
C PRO A 157 -33.23 6.71 -7.82
N ALA A 158 -33.57 6.41 -6.56
CA ALA A 158 -33.53 7.39 -5.47
C ALA A 158 -32.11 7.94 -5.24
N TRP A 159 -31.09 7.08 -5.33
CA TRP A 159 -29.70 7.48 -5.17
C TRP A 159 -29.20 8.32 -6.35
N VAL A 160 -29.55 7.93 -7.58
CA VAL A 160 -29.19 8.71 -8.78
C VAL A 160 -29.82 10.09 -8.73
N SER A 161 -31.10 10.18 -8.33
CA SER A 161 -31.79 11.45 -8.14
C SER A 161 -31.12 12.33 -7.07
N ASP A 162 -30.69 11.74 -5.95
CA ASP A 162 -29.93 12.47 -4.91
C ASP A 162 -28.64 13.07 -5.50
N MET A 163 -27.86 12.27 -6.24
CA MET A 163 -26.61 12.73 -6.84
C MET A 163 -26.80 13.84 -7.88
N LEU A 164 -27.86 13.77 -8.68
CA LEU A 164 -28.18 14.83 -9.66
C LEU A 164 -28.64 16.13 -8.99
N SER A 165 -29.25 16.04 -7.81
CA SER A 165 -29.73 17.21 -7.05
C SER A 165 -28.62 18.01 -6.37
N ARG A 166 -27.44 17.39 -6.14
CA ARG A 166 -26.29 18.06 -5.53
C ARG A 166 -25.83 19.21 -6.42
N PRO A 167 -25.39 20.36 -5.86
CA PRO A 167 -24.88 21.47 -6.66
C PRO A 167 -23.60 21.08 -7.38
N SER A 168 -23.39 21.72 -8.55
CA SER A 168 -22.19 21.51 -9.36
C SER A 168 -20.97 22.07 -8.65
N ILE A 169 -19.90 21.30 -8.58
CA ILE A 169 -18.60 21.81 -8.12
C ILE A 169 -17.87 22.50 -9.29
N LEU A 170 -18.13 22.08 -10.53
CA LEU A 170 -17.41 22.57 -11.71
C LEU A 170 -17.97 23.87 -12.30
N THR A 171 -19.22 24.23 -11.96
CA THR A 171 -19.89 25.44 -12.48
C THR A 171 -20.29 26.43 -11.37
N GLY A 172 -19.66 26.31 -10.20
CA GLY A 172 -19.81 27.23 -9.08
C GLY A 172 -18.95 28.49 -9.22
#